data_AF-A0A9Q4H8S5-F1
#
_entry.id   AF-A0A9Q4H8S5-F1
#
_cell.length_a   1.000
_cell.length_b   1.000
_cell.length_c   1.000
_cell.angle_alpha   90.00
_cell.angle_beta   90.00
_cell.angle_gamma   90.00
#
_symmetry.space_group_name_H-M   'P 1'
#
loop_
_entity.id
_entity.type
_entity.pdbx_description
1 polymer ?
#
loop_
_entity_poly.entity_id
_entity_poly.type
_entity_poly.pdbx_seq_one_letter_code
_entity_poly.pdbx_strand_id
1 'polypeptide(L)'
;MTLYSKKDIVQQARNLAKMISETEEVDFFKRAEAQINENDKVSTIVNQIKALQKQAVNLKHYEKHEALKQVEAKIDALQEELEEIPVIQEFRDSQMEVNDLLQLVAHTISNQVTNEIITSTGGDLLKGETGSKVKHSNNSCSF
;
A
#
# COMPACT_ATOMS: atom_id res chain seq x y z
N MET A 1 23.90 25.26 -11.19
CA MET A 1 22.91 24.49 -10.40
C MET A 1 23.34 23.04 -10.41
N THR A 2 23.66 22.46 -9.27
CA THR A 2 23.94 21.03 -9.14
C THR A 2 22.63 20.27 -9.18
N LEU A 3 22.53 19.28 -10.08
CA LEU A 3 21.38 18.37 -10.11
C LEU A 3 21.38 17.51 -8.85
N TYR A 4 20.20 17.23 -8.31
CA TYR A 4 20.06 16.30 -7.18
C TYR A 4 20.48 14.89 -7.60
N SER A 5 21.23 14.20 -6.75
CA SER A 5 21.55 12.79 -6.96
C SER A 5 20.38 11.90 -6.52
N LYS A 6 20.32 10.66 -7.02
CA LYS A 6 19.36 9.66 -6.54
C LYS A 6 19.43 9.46 -5.01
N LYS A 7 20.63 9.60 -4.43
CA LYS A 7 20.84 9.49 -2.99
C LYS A 7 20.14 10.62 -2.23
N ASP A 8 20.19 11.85 -2.75
CA ASP A 8 19.55 13.01 -2.13
C ASP A 8 18.03 12.88 -2.15
N ILE A 9 17.46 12.39 -3.26
CA ILE A 9 16.02 12.11 -3.37
C ILE A 9 15.58 11.02 -2.39
N VAL A 10 16.33 9.92 -2.28
CA VAL A 10 16.03 8.86 -1.31
C VAL A 10 16.14 9.38 0.13
N GLN A 11 17.09 10.27 0.42
CA GLN A 11 17.22 10.87 1.74
C GLN A 11 16.01 11.75 2.08
N GLN A 12 15.51 12.54 1.15
CA GLN A 12 14.29 13.34 1.35
C GLN A 12 13.06 12.44 1.48
N ALA A 13 12.94 11.37 0.69
CA ALA A 13 11.85 10.40 0.82
C ALA A 13 11.85 9.73 2.20
N ARG A 14 13.02 9.43 2.78
CA ARG A 14 13.13 8.92 4.15
C ARG A 14 12.66 9.93 5.20
N ASN A 15 12.95 11.22 4.99
CA ASN A 15 12.45 12.26 5.89
C ASN A 15 10.93 12.40 5.78
N LEU A 16 10.39 12.31 4.56
CA LEU A 16 8.95 12.31 4.32
C LEU A 16 8.27 11.11 4.98
N ALA A 17 8.87 9.92 4.89
CA ALA A 17 8.37 8.73 5.60
C ALA A 17 8.36 8.90 7.12
N LYS A 18 9.35 9.60 7.70
CA LYS A 18 9.33 9.92 9.14
C LYS A 18 8.17 10.83 9.51
N MET A 19 7.93 11.88 8.72
CA MET A 19 6.80 12.78 8.94
C MET A 19 5.47 12.01 8.85
N ILE A 20 5.31 11.14 7.85
CA ILE A 20 4.14 10.25 7.73
C ILE A 20 4.01 9.37 8.97
N SER A 21 5.10 8.84 9.50
CA SER A 21 5.05 7.94 10.67
C SER A 21 4.61 8.62 11.98
N GLU A 22 4.57 9.96 11.98
CA GLU A 22 4.15 10.83 13.08
C GLU A 22 2.76 11.45 12.83
N THR A 23 2.01 10.99 11.83
CA THR A 23 0.63 11.44 11.59
C THR A 23 -0.39 10.66 12.43
N GLU A 24 -1.59 11.22 12.55
CA GLU A 24 -2.69 10.64 13.31
C GLU A 24 -3.11 9.26 12.77
N GLU A 25 -3.11 9.08 11.45
CA GLU A 25 -3.46 7.81 10.79
C GLU A 25 -2.49 6.69 11.19
N VAL A 26 -1.18 7.00 11.22
CA VAL A 26 -0.17 6.02 11.63
C VAL A 26 -0.19 5.79 13.13
N ASP A 27 -0.52 6.80 13.93
CA ASP A 27 -0.69 6.62 15.37
C ASP A 27 -1.92 5.77 15.71
N PHE A 28 -3.03 5.97 15.00
CA PHE A 28 -4.22 5.13 15.10
C PHE A 28 -3.90 3.67 14.74
N PHE A 29 -3.15 3.44 13.66
CA PHE A 29 -2.66 2.11 13.28
C PHE A 29 -1.83 1.45 14.40
N LYS A 30 -0.90 2.17 15.02
CA LYS A 30 -0.07 1.64 16.13
C LYS A 30 -0.93 1.26 17.34
N ARG A 31 -1.95 2.06 17.67
CA ARG A 31 -2.85 1.77 18.79
C ARG A 31 -3.72 0.55 18.51
N ALA A 32 -4.30 0.46 17.31
CA ALA A 32 -5.08 -0.70 16.89
C ALA A 32 -4.24 -1.99 16.86
N GLU A 33 -2.99 -1.91 16.39
CA GLU A 33 -2.04 -3.03 16.42
C GLU A 33 -1.76 -3.51 17.86
N ALA A 34 -1.56 -2.58 18.80
CA ALA A 34 -1.33 -2.91 20.21
C ALA A 34 -2.55 -3.65 20.81
N GLN A 35 -3.76 -3.16 20.56
CA GLN A 35 -4.99 -3.78 21.05
C GLN A 35 -5.20 -5.19 20.49
N ILE A 36 -4.84 -5.42 19.21
CA ILE A 36 -4.88 -6.76 18.63
C ILE A 36 -3.90 -7.71 19.31
N ASN A 37 -2.68 -7.25 19.58
CA ASN A 37 -1.65 -8.06 20.20
C ASN A 37 -1.99 -8.42 21.66
N GLU A 38 -2.74 -7.58 22.34
CA GLU A 38 -3.25 -7.83 23.70
C GLU A 38 -4.50 -8.72 23.72
N ASN A 39 -5.15 -8.95 22.57
CA ASN A 39 -6.38 -9.72 22.50
C ASN A 39 -6.11 -11.23 22.43
N ASP A 40 -6.37 -11.93 23.53
CA ASP A 40 -6.21 -13.38 23.64
C ASP A 40 -7.00 -14.18 22.59
N LYS A 41 -8.20 -13.69 22.20
CA LYS A 41 -9.03 -14.35 21.18
C LYS A 41 -8.36 -14.28 19.82
N VAL A 42 -7.84 -13.09 19.45
CA VAL A 42 -7.08 -12.92 18.20
C VAL A 42 -5.85 -13.81 18.22
N SER A 43 -5.04 -13.77 19.28
CA SER A 43 -3.83 -14.60 19.35
C SER A 43 -4.16 -16.08 19.22
N THR A 44 -5.25 -16.54 19.83
CA THR A 44 -5.69 -17.94 19.76
C THR A 44 -6.06 -18.33 18.33
N ILE A 45 -6.89 -17.53 17.65
CA ILE A 45 -7.31 -17.79 16.27
C ILE A 45 -6.11 -17.76 15.32
N VAL A 46 -5.22 -16.78 15.44
CA VAL A 46 -4.00 -16.67 14.62
C VAL A 46 -3.09 -17.89 14.80
N ASN A 47 -2.95 -18.40 16.03
CA ASN A 47 -2.17 -19.60 16.29
C ASN A 47 -2.79 -20.85 15.65
N GLN A 48 -4.12 -20.97 15.68
CA GLN A 48 -4.84 -22.05 14.99
C GLN A 48 -4.66 -21.97 13.47
N ILE A 49 -4.81 -20.77 12.88
CA ILE A 49 -4.59 -20.54 11.44
C ILE A 49 -3.17 -20.96 11.04
N LYS A 50 -2.14 -20.53 11.80
CA LYS A 50 -0.75 -20.91 11.52
C LYS A 50 -0.53 -22.43 11.57
N ALA A 51 -1.14 -23.12 12.53
CA ALA A 51 -1.06 -24.58 12.63
C ALA A 51 -1.73 -25.26 11.42
N LEU A 52 -2.91 -24.79 11.01
CA LEU A 52 -3.62 -25.28 9.84
C LEU A 52 -2.87 -24.98 8.54
N GLN A 53 -2.26 -23.81 8.38
CA GLN A 53 -1.42 -23.49 7.22
C GLN A 53 -0.23 -24.44 7.11
N LYS A 54 0.43 -24.78 8.23
CA LYS A 54 1.51 -25.78 8.24
C LYS A 54 0.99 -27.16 7.82
N GLN A 55 -0.21 -27.55 8.26
CA GLN A 55 -0.85 -28.78 7.82
C GLN A 55 -1.20 -28.73 6.34
N ALA A 56 -1.72 -27.61 5.82
CA ALA A 56 -2.04 -27.41 4.41
C ALA A 56 -0.81 -27.56 3.52
N VAL A 57 0.33 -26.96 3.91
CA VAL A 57 1.61 -27.13 3.19
C VAL A 57 2.02 -28.60 3.13
N ASN A 58 1.89 -29.33 4.24
CA ASN A 58 2.18 -30.77 4.28
C ASN A 58 1.22 -31.58 3.40
N LEU A 59 -0.09 -31.32 3.46
CA LEU A 59 -1.10 -32.01 2.65
C LEU A 59 -0.94 -31.73 1.16
N LYS A 60 -0.56 -30.50 0.80
CA LYS A 60 -0.24 -30.11 -0.58
C LYS A 60 0.99 -30.84 -1.10
N HIS A 61 2.03 -31.00 -0.26
CA HIS A 61 3.22 -31.77 -0.63
C HIS A 61 2.91 -33.24 -0.93
N TYR A 62 1.95 -33.84 -0.20
CA TYR A 62 1.51 -35.23 -0.40
C TYR A 62 0.31 -35.39 -1.34
N GLU A 63 -0.08 -34.34 -2.09
CA GLU A 63 -1.20 -34.37 -3.06
C GLU A 63 -2.55 -34.83 -2.48
N LYS A 64 -2.76 -34.62 -1.17
CA LYS A 64 -3.99 -35.01 -0.46
C LYS A 64 -5.08 -33.95 -0.64
N HIS A 65 -5.60 -33.82 -1.85
CA HIS A 65 -6.50 -32.74 -2.25
C HIS A 65 -7.80 -32.63 -1.43
N GLU A 66 -8.44 -33.74 -1.04
CA GLU A 66 -9.67 -33.69 -0.23
C GLU A 66 -9.40 -33.20 1.19
N ALA A 67 -8.31 -33.66 1.82
CA ALA A 67 -7.92 -33.21 3.14
C ALA A 67 -7.46 -31.75 3.12
N LEU A 68 -6.77 -31.33 2.05
CA LEU A 68 -6.37 -29.94 1.85
C LEU A 68 -7.59 -29.02 1.82
N LYS A 69 -8.62 -29.35 1.03
CA LYS A 69 -9.87 -28.56 0.98
C LYS A 69 -10.53 -28.41 2.34
N GLN A 70 -10.54 -29.46 3.16
CA GLN A 70 -11.11 -29.37 4.52
C GLN A 70 -10.30 -28.46 5.43
N VAL A 71 -8.97 -28.45 5.29
CA VAL A 71 -8.09 -27.55 6.05
C VAL A 71 -8.25 -26.11 5.58
N GLU A 72 -8.33 -25.88 4.27
CA GLU A 72 -8.61 -24.55 3.69
C GLU A 72 -9.95 -24.02 4.18
N ALA A 73 -11.03 -24.81 4.12
CA ALA A 73 -12.34 -24.40 4.62
C ALA A 73 -12.33 -24.04 6.13
N LYS A 74 -11.49 -24.72 6.94
CA LYS A 74 -11.32 -24.37 8.36
C LYS A 74 -10.52 -23.08 8.55
N ILE A 75 -9.53 -22.83 7.69
CA ILE A 75 -8.79 -21.57 7.70
C ILE A 75 -9.74 -20.43 7.35
N ASP A 76 -10.56 -20.59 6.32
CA ASP A 76 -11.52 -19.59 5.88
C ASP A 76 -12.54 -19.26 6.99
N ALA A 77 -13.10 -20.29 7.65
CA ALA A 77 -14.01 -20.08 8.78
C ALA A 77 -13.36 -19.36 9.97
N LEU A 78 -12.09 -19.64 10.27
CA LEU A 78 -11.35 -18.94 11.32
C LEU A 78 -10.99 -17.51 10.93
N GLN A 79 -10.78 -17.25 9.63
CA GLN A 79 -10.56 -15.89 9.12
C GLN A 79 -11.83 -15.06 9.22
N GLU A 80 -12.99 -15.62 8.84
CA GLU A 80 -14.29 -14.96 9.04
C GLU A 80 -14.52 -14.67 10.53
N GLU A 81 -14.26 -15.63 11.43
CA GLU A 81 -14.39 -15.38 12.87
C GLU A 81 -13.43 -14.28 13.36
N LEU A 82 -12.24 -14.17 12.77
CA LEU A 82 -11.28 -13.12 13.10
C LEU A 82 -11.79 -11.74 12.66
N GLU A 83 -12.41 -11.63 11.49
CA GLU A 83 -12.95 -10.39 10.95
C GLU A 83 -14.18 -9.87 11.71
N GLU A 84 -14.92 -10.75 12.37
CA GLU A 84 -16.04 -10.39 13.27
C GLU A 84 -15.56 -9.74 14.58
N ILE A 85 -14.26 -9.79 14.91
CA ILE A 85 -13.74 -9.20 16.15
C ILE A 85 -13.63 -7.67 15.97
N PRO A 86 -14.24 -6.85 16.85
CA PRO A 86 -14.23 -5.39 16.72
C PRO A 86 -12.82 -4.78 16.59
N VAL A 87 -11.84 -5.26 17.35
CA VAL A 87 -10.46 -4.75 17.27
C VAL A 87 -9.77 -5.07 15.94
N ILE A 88 -10.21 -6.13 15.23
CA ILE A 88 -9.72 -6.44 13.89
C ILE A 88 -10.31 -5.47 12.87
N GLN A 89 -11.58 -5.10 13.01
CA GLN A 89 -12.22 -4.12 12.15
C GLN A 89 -11.54 -2.75 12.29
N GLU A 90 -11.32 -2.28 13.52
CA GLU A 90 -10.59 -1.02 13.76
C GLU A 90 -9.18 -1.04 13.16
N PHE A 91 -8.48 -2.18 13.21
CA PHE A 91 -7.18 -2.30 12.58
C PHE A 91 -7.25 -2.32 11.05
N ARG A 92 -8.26 -2.95 10.46
CA ARG A 92 -8.50 -2.90 9.01
C ARG A 92 -8.77 -1.48 8.54
N ASP A 93 -9.58 -0.74 9.28
CA ASP A 93 -9.86 0.67 9.00
C ASP A 93 -8.57 1.50 9.11
N SER A 94 -7.77 1.28 10.16
CA SER A 94 -6.47 1.96 10.31
C SER A 94 -5.49 1.64 9.17
N GLN A 95 -5.50 0.40 8.64
CA GLN A 95 -4.71 0.03 7.47
C GLN A 95 -5.16 0.75 6.21
N MET A 96 -6.47 0.90 6.03
CA MET A 96 -7.05 1.62 4.90
C MET A 96 -6.63 3.09 4.94
N GLU A 97 -6.76 3.75 6.08
CA GLU A 97 -6.35 5.15 6.26
C GLU A 97 -4.86 5.37 5.94
N VAL A 98 -3.98 4.51 6.48
CA VAL A 98 -2.54 4.59 6.19
C VAL A 98 -2.26 4.36 4.70
N ASN A 99 -2.91 3.37 4.08
CA ASN A 99 -2.74 3.11 2.66
C ASN A 99 -3.22 4.28 1.79
N ASP A 100 -4.36 4.88 2.13
CA ASP A 100 -4.92 6.02 1.40
C ASP A 100 -4.01 7.24 1.53
N LEU A 101 -3.41 7.47 2.70
CA LEU A 101 -2.39 8.50 2.91
C LEU A 101 -1.15 8.25 2.01
N LEU A 102 -0.66 7.01 1.94
CA LEU A 102 0.47 6.66 1.08
C LEU A 102 0.12 6.84 -0.41
N GLN A 103 -1.08 6.46 -0.83
CA GLN A 103 -1.55 6.67 -2.21
C GLN A 103 -1.69 8.16 -2.53
N LEU A 104 -2.24 8.96 -1.63
CA LEU A 104 -2.34 10.41 -1.78
C LEU A 104 -0.95 11.02 -2.02
N VAL A 105 0.03 10.67 -1.19
CA VAL A 105 1.42 11.14 -1.34
C VAL A 105 2.00 10.74 -2.69
N ALA A 106 1.81 9.49 -3.12
CA ALA A 106 2.28 9.02 -4.41
C ALA A 106 1.65 9.80 -5.57
N HIS A 107 0.34 10.05 -5.52
CA HIS A 107 -0.38 10.85 -6.51
C HIS A 107 0.08 12.32 -6.52
N THR A 108 0.27 12.94 -5.35
CA THR A 108 0.79 14.31 -5.24
C THR A 108 2.17 14.42 -5.88
N ILE A 109 3.09 13.49 -5.58
CA ILE A 109 4.44 13.47 -6.16
C ILE A 109 4.37 13.28 -7.68
N SER A 110 3.59 12.31 -8.16
CA SER A 110 3.46 12.03 -9.59
C SER A 110 2.90 13.23 -10.37
N ASN A 111 1.85 13.86 -9.86
CA ASN A 111 1.23 15.03 -10.47
C ASN A 111 2.18 16.23 -10.46
N GLN A 112 2.88 16.47 -9.35
CA GLN A 112 3.82 17.58 -9.24
C GLN A 112 5.01 17.42 -10.18
N VAL A 113 5.59 16.22 -10.27
CA VAL A 113 6.66 15.91 -11.22
C VAL A 113 6.19 16.13 -12.66
N THR A 114 4.98 15.69 -12.99
CA THR A 114 4.39 15.88 -14.32
C THR A 114 4.22 17.37 -14.65
N ASN A 115 3.67 18.15 -13.70
CA ASN A 115 3.49 19.59 -13.86
C ASN A 115 4.83 20.33 -14.04
N GLU A 116 5.84 20.01 -13.23
CA GLU A 116 7.18 20.60 -13.35
C GLU A 116 7.87 20.28 -14.68
N ILE A 117 7.65 19.08 -15.23
CA ILE A 117 8.14 18.72 -16.56
C ILE A 117 7.43 19.55 -17.62
N ILE A 118 6.11 19.76 -17.52
CA ILE A 118 5.34 20.56 -18.47
C ILE A 118 5.78 22.02 -18.42
N THR A 119 5.90 22.64 -17.24
CA THR A 119 6.35 24.03 -17.08
C THR A 119 7.77 24.23 -17.58
N SER A 120 8.70 23.34 -17.18
CA SER A 120 10.12 23.45 -17.54
C SER A 120 10.38 23.21 -19.03
N THR A 121 9.50 22.47 -19.71
CA THR A 121 9.59 22.27 -21.17
C THR A 121 8.84 23.32 -21.99
N GLY A 122 8.08 24.22 -21.36
CA GLY A 122 7.24 25.22 -22.04
C GLY A 122 5.96 24.65 -22.65
N GLY A 123 5.43 23.59 -22.05
CA GLY A 123 4.17 22.95 -22.43
C GLY A 123 2.93 23.63 -21.83
N ASP A 124 1.75 23.11 -22.17
CA ASP A 124 0.46 23.63 -21.70
C ASP A 124 -0.09 22.77 -20.55
N LEU A 125 -0.13 23.36 -19.35
CA LEU A 125 -0.63 22.71 -18.13
C LEU A 125 -2.12 22.33 -18.24
N LEU A 126 -2.93 23.08 -18.98
CA LEU A 126 -4.36 22.81 -19.15
C LEU A 126 -4.62 21.63 -20.09
N LYS A 127 -3.67 21.31 -20.98
CA LYS A 127 -3.77 20.20 -21.95
C LYS A 127 -2.92 18.98 -21.58
N GLY A 128 -2.07 19.08 -20.55
CA GLY A 128 -1.17 17.99 -20.14
C GLY A 128 -0.08 17.68 -21.18
N GLU A 129 0.25 18.64 -22.05
CA GLU A 129 1.19 18.43 -23.15
C GLU A 129 2.55 19.04 -22.83
N THR A 130 3.63 18.26 -22.99
CA THR A 130 5.00 18.75 -22.83
C THR A 130 5.40 19.63 -24.02
N GLY A 131 6.35 20.55 -23.81
CA GLY A 131 6.74 21.48 -24.87
C GLY A 131 7.36 20.84 -26.12
N SER A 132 7.89 19.61 -26.01
CA SER A 132 8.31 18.83 -27.18
C SER A 132 7.13 18.41 -28.06
N LYS A 133 5.98 18.08 -27.46
CA LYS A 133 4.75 17.72 -28.16
C LYS A 133 4.09 18.95 -28.81
N VAL A 134 4.07 20.10 -28.12
CA VAL A 134 3.58 21.38 -28.65
C VAL A 134 4.42 21.87 -29.84
N LYS A 135 5.76 21.73 -29.76
CA LYS A 135 6.65 22.05 -30.89
C LYS A 135 6.44 21.11 -32.07
N HIS A 136 6.21 19.82 -31.83
CA HIS A 136 5.97 18.85 -32.90
C HIS A 136 4.60 19.03 -33.57
N SER A 137 3.54 19.38 -32.83
CA SER A 137 2.20 19.61 -33.38
C SER A 137 2.13 20.91 -34.21
N ASN A 138 2.86 21.95 -33.82
CA ASN A 138 3.00 23.17 -34.63
C ASN A 138 3.81 22.93 -35.93
N ASN A 139 4.72 21.95 -35.94
CA ASN A 139 5.52 21.62 -37.13
C ASN A 139 4.80 20.68 -38.12
N SER A 140 3.69 20.03 -37.73
CA SER A 140 2.92 19.14 -38.61
C SER A 140 1.87 19.85 -39.46
N CYS A 141 1.71 21.17 -39.32
CA CYS A 141 0.93 22.02 -40.24
C CYS A 141 1.86 22.92 -41.05
N SER A 142 2.73 22.31 -41.84
CA SER A 142 3.42 22.95 -42.95
C SER A 142 3.86 21.83 -43.90
N PHE A 143 2.92 21.39 -44.72
CA PHE A 143 3.01 20.85 -46.10
C PHE A 143 1.79 19.97 -46.40
#